data_AF-I0BCG7-F1
#
_entry.id   AF-I0BCG7-F1
#
_cell.length_a   1.000
_cell.length_b   1.000
_cell.length_c   1.000
_cell.angle_alpha   90.00
_cell.angle_beta   90.00
_cell.angle_gamma   90.00
#
_symmetry.space_group_name_H-M   'P 1'
#
loop_
_entity.id
_entity.type
_entity.pdbx_description
1 polymer ?
#
loop_
_entity_poly.entity_id
_entity_poly.type
_entity_poly.pdbx_seq_one_letter_code
_entity_poly.pdbx_strand_id
1 'polypeptide(L)'
;MKKRKFTRHVTSKWAKTRVLLKCGTLRSYIPETRKMSRQTLQEMLQHYGMVYVKPNSGTYGNGVIKVEQGASGYGFHAGTKVRSFDGYDELYEALGRRIKSRFYLVQKGIHLLKYKERKFDLRVMVQKNLSGRWECTGMIGRVAAPGKAVTNVHNGGKLVSVEQLLSGHASSARVQSLQRRLRRIGLTAAKKLHAKYPGIKEVGLDVALDSGLHPWILEANTRPDPFIFRKLKDRRIFSRIYRYAKAYGRV
;
A
#
# COMPACT_ATOMS: atom_id res chain seq x y z
N MET A 1 -12.99 4.71 -37.10
CA MET A 1 -11.86 4.14 -36.30
C MET A 1 -12.32 3.80 -34.88
N LYS A 2 -12.31 2.54 -34.44
CA LYS A 2 -12.64 2.15 -33.05
C LYS A 2 -11.56 2.71 -32.10
N LYS A 3 -11.91 3.62 -31.19
CA LYS A 3 -10.98 4.12 -30.15
C LYS A 3 -10.44 2.94 -29.33
N ARG A 4 -9.13 2.69 -29.34
CA ARG A 4 -8.49 1.67 -28.47
C ARG A 4 -8.85 1.95 -27.01
N LYS A 5 -9.66 1.06 -26.40
CA LYS A 5 -9.99 1.13 -24.98
C LYS A 5 -8.81 0.61 -24.17
N PHE A 6 -7.97 1.52 -23.66
CA PHE A 6 -6.88 1.15 -22.77
C PHE A 6 -7.39 0.84 -21.36
N THR A 7 -6.85 -0.22 -20.74
CA THR A 7 -7.12 -0.58 -19.35
C THR A 7 -6.74 0.57 -18.42
N ARG A 8 -7.74 1.13 -17.73
CA ARG A 8 -7.53 2.17 -16.71
C ARG A 8 -7.33 1.61 -15.32
N HIS A 9 -7.87 0.42 -15.06
CA HIS A 9 -7.87 -0.20 -13.74
C HIS A 9 -7.16 -1.56 -13.79
N VAL A 10 -6.06 -1.65 -13.06
CA VAL A 10 -5.27 -2.88 -12.89
C VAL A 10 -5.48 -3.39 -11.48
N THR A 11 -6.22 -4.50 -11.36
CA THR A 11 -6.62 -5.11 -10.09
C THR A 11 -5.50 -5.92 -9.45
N SER A 12 -4.72 -6.67 -10.25
CA SER A 12 -3.64 -7.52 -9.76
C SER A 12 -2.53 -6.71 -9.10
N LYS A 13 -2.36 -6.91 -7.78
CA LYS A 13 -1.24 -6.39 -6.99
C LYS A 13 0.09 -6.86 -7.58
N TRP A 14 0.20 -8.15 -7.92
CA TRP A 14 1.42 -8.71 -8.49
C TRP A 14 1.82 -8.05 -9.81
N ALA A 15 0.86 -7.83 -10.72
CA ALA A 15 1.13 -7.19 -12.00
C ALA A 15 1.67 -5.75 -11.83
N LYS A 16 1.13 -5.00 -10.86
CA LYS A 16 1.61 -3.65 -10.53
C LYS A 16 2.99 -3.70 -9.87
N THR A 17 3.18 -4.56 -8.87
CA THR A 17 4.47 -4.74 -8.18
C THR A 17 5.59 -5.10 -9.15
N ARG A 18 5.36 -6.02 -10.09
CA ARG A 18 6.35 -6.38 -11.12
C ARG A 18 6.76 -5.21 -12.01
N VAL A 19 5.83 -4.31 -12.35
CA VAL A 19 6.16 -3.10 -13.12
C VAL A 19 7.08 -2.19 -12.32
N LEU A 20 6.79 -2.01 -11.03
CA LEU A 20 7.57 -1.13 -10.17
C LEU A 20 8.97 -1.70 -9.85
N LEU A 21 9.09 -3.02 -9.64
CA LEU A 21 10.37 -3.70 -9.38
C LEU A 21 11.38 -3.63 -10.55
N LYS A 22 10.88 -3.44 -11.77
CA LYS A 22 11.73 -3.19 -12.96
C LYS A 22 12.35 -1.78 -12.96
N CYS A 23 11.92 -0.88 -12.08
CA CYS A 23 12.47 0.45 -11.94
C CYS A 23 13.53 0.45 -10.81
N GLY A 24 14.80 0.56 -11.17
CA GLY A 24 15.92 0.53 -10.20
C GLY A 24 15.75 1.52 -9.04
N THR A 25 15.27 2.74 -9.35
CA THR A 25 15.02 3.79 -8.35
C THR A 25 13.83 3.55 -7.42
N LEU A 26 12.96 2.58 -7.72
CA LEU A 26 11.82 2.21 -6.88
C LEU A 26 12.05 0.91 -6.10
N ARG A 27 12.98 0.07 -6.53
CA ARG A 27 13.18 -1.28 -6.00
C ARG A 27 13.43 -1.27 -4.49
N SER A 28 14.24 -0.36 -3.99
CA SER A 28 14.56 -0.21 -2.56
C SER A 28 13.38 0.23 -1.69
N TYR A 29 12.30 0.73 -2.29
CA TYR A 29 11.08 1.13 -1.59
C TYR A 29 9.99 0.06 -1.63
N ILE A 30 10.23 -1.10 -2.25
CA ILE A 30 9.23 -2.16 -2.39
C ILE A 30 9.67 -3.33 -1.51
N PRO A 31 8.88 -3.73 -0.51
CA PRO A 31 9.20 -4.94 0.25
C PRO A 31 9.20 -6.15 -0.68
N GLU A 32 10.16 -7.05 -0.47
CA GLU A 32 10.23 -8.29 -1.25
C GLU A 32 8.86 -8.96 -1.27
N THR A 33 8.41 -9.33 -2.46
CA THR A 33 7.09 -9.92 -2.67
C THR A 33 7.23 -11.06 -3.66
N ARG A 34 6.76 -12.24 -3.29
CA ARG A 34 6.80 -13.45 -4.13
C ARG A 34 5.40 -14.06 -4.24
N LYS A 35 5.18 -14.89 -5.27
CA LYS A 35 3.95 -15.70 -5.36
C LYS A 35 3.93 -16.71 -4.22
N MET A 36 2.78 -16.93 -3.60
CA MET A 36 2.69 -17.88 -2.49
C MET A 36 2.81 -19.32 -2.99
N SER A 37 3.69 -20.07 -2.33
CA SER A 37 3.78 -21.54 -2.34
C SER A 37 4.21 -21.99 -0.94
N ARG A 38 4.12 -23.30 -0.63
CA ARG A 38 4.65 -23.85 0.63
C ARG A 38 6.11 -23.48 0.82
N GLN A 39 6.94 -23.69 -0.20
CA GLN A 39 8.35 -23.34 -0.15
C GLN A 39 8.59 -21.83 0.02
N THR A 40 7.91 -20.99 -0.78
CA THR A 40 8.15 -19.53 -0.73
C THR A 40 7.76 -18.93 0.62
N LEU A 41 6.66 -19.40 1.23
CA LEU A 41 6.27 -18.93 2.55
C LEU A 41 7.32 -19.31 3.60
N GLN A 42 7.80 -20.56 3.58
CA GLN A 42 8.80 -21.05 4.51
C GLN A 42 10.11 -20.26 4.41
N GLU A 43 10.65 -20.13 3.19
CA GLU A 43 11.89 -19.38 2.92
C GLU A 43 11.78 -17.93 3.39
N MET A 44 10.68 -17.25 3.06
CA MET A 44 10.50 -15.85 3.44
C MET A 44 10.27 -15.69 4.96
N LEU A 45 9.64 -16.65 5.63
CA LEU A 45 9.50 -16.63 7.09
C LEU A 45 10.85 -16.85 7.77
N GLN A 46 11.63 -17.83 7.34
CA GLN A 46 12.97 -18.08 7.88
C GLN A 46 13.89 -16.88 7.69
N HIS A 47 13.80 -16.21 6.55
CA HIS A 47 14.65 -15.07 6.25
C HIS A 47 14.22 -13.77 6.96
N TYR A 48 12.92 -13.54 7.14
CA TYR A 48 12.41 -12.26 7.64
C TYR A 48 11.77 -12.31 9.03
N GLY A 49 11.44 -13.49 9.57
CA GLY A 49 10.70 -13.69 10.82
C GLY A 49 9.22 -13.26 10.78
N MET A 50 8.87 -12.29 9.92
CA MET A 50 7.51 -11.79 9.74
C MET A 50 7.22 -11.57 8.27
N VAL A 51 6.05 -12.05 7.81
CA VAL A 51 5.55 -11.82 6.45
C VAL A 51 4.06 -11.48 6.45
N TYR A 52 3.60 -10.87 5.36
CA TYR A 52 2.19 -10.68 5.05
C TYR A 52 1.79 -11.57 3.88
N VAL A 53 0.81 -12.43 4.12
CA VAL A 53 0.16 -13.27 3.13
C VAL A 53 -1.11 -12.55 2.67
N LYS A 54 -1.19 -12.18 1.38
CA LYS A 54 -2.28 -11.34 0.86
C LYS A 54 -2.80 -11.81 -0.49
N PRO A 55 -4.11 -11.67 -0.78
CA PRO A 55 -4.65 -12.04 -2.07
C PRO A 55 -4.09 -11.12 -3.16
N ASN A 56 -3.83 -11.66 -4.35
CA ASN A 56 -3.36 -10.87 -5.50
C ASN A 56 -4.38 -9.79 -5.90
N SER A 57 -5.67 -10.07 -5.71
CA SER A 57 -6.77 -9.14 -6.01
C SER A 57 -7.68 -9.02 -4.79
N GLY A 58 -8.12 -7.80 -4.50
CA GLY A 58 -8.95 -7.51 -3.33
C GLY A 58 -8.73 -6.07 -2.86
N THR A 59 -9.61 -5.60 -1.99
CA THR A 59 -9.64 -4.23 -1.47
C THR A 59 -9.75 -4.25 0.05
N TYR A 60 -9.51 -3.09 0.69
CA TYR A 60 -9.76 -2.86 2.11
C TYR A 60 -8.95 -3.75 3.09
N GLY A 61 -7.90 -4.41 2.59
CA GLY A 61 -7.11 -5.36 3.38
C GLY A 61 -7.83 -6.68 3.69
N ASN A 62 -8.96 -6.94 3.03
CA ASN A 62 -9.69 -8.19 3.20
C ASN A 62 -8.84 -9.38 2.73
N GLY A 63 -8.70 -10.38 3.60
CA GLY A 63 -7.89 -11.56 3.34
C GLY A 63 -6.39 -11.38 3.53
N VAL A 64 -5.91 -10.23 4.03
CA VAL A 64 -4.52 -10.06 4.46
C VAL A 64 -4.31 -10.76 5.80
N ILE A 65 -3.26 -11.57 5.87
CA ILE A 65 -2.89 -12.37 7.04
C ILE A 65 -1.44 -12.02 7.38
N LYS A 66 -1.20 -11.58 8.62
CA LYS A 66 0.17 -11.44 9.14
C LYS A 66 0.61 -12.82 9.63
N VAL A 67 1.78 -13.29 9.22
CA VAL A 67 2.35 -14.56 9.66
C VAL A 67 3.71 -14.28 10.27
N GLU A 68 3.98 -14.87 11.43
CA GLU A 68 5.20 -14.67 12.20
C GLU A 68 5.78 -16.03 12.61
N GLN A 69 7.10 -16.10 12.63
CA GLN A 69 7.88 -17.16 13.24
C GLN A 69 8.49 -16.59 14.53
N GLY A 70 8.08 -17.17 15.66
CA GLY A 70 8.64 -16.86 16.99
C GLY A 70 9.64 -17.92 17.43
N ALA A 71 10.15 -17.78 18.66
CA ALA A 71 11.12 -18.71 19.24
C ALA A 71 10.56 -20.13 19.43
N SER A 72 9.26 -20.24 19.74
CA SER A 72 8.59 -21.50 20.08
C SER A 72 7.58 -21.99 19.04
N GLY A 73 7.61 -21.45 17.82
CA GLY A 73 6.70 -21.87 16.75
C GLY A 73 6.26 -20.74 15.84
N TYR A 74 5.05 -20.88 15.30
CA TYR A 74 4.47 -19.99 14.30
C TYR A 74 3.15 -19.40 14.78
N GLY A 75 2.84 -18.21 14.28
CA GLY A 75 1.55 -17.58 14.52
C GLY A 75 1.03 -16.88 13.28
N PHE A 76 -0.29 -16.76 13.19
CA PHE A 76 -0.88 -15.81 12.25
C PHE A 76 -2.02 -15.00 12.84
N HIS A 77 -2.14 -13.77 12.36
CA HIS A 77 -3.22 -12.85 12.66
C HIS A 77 -4.03 -12.59 11.38
N ALA A 78 -5.30 -13.00 11.39
CA ALA A 78 -6.25 -12.76 10.31
C ALA A 78 -7.45 -11.96 10.84
N GLY A 79 -7.42 -10.64 10.64
CA GLY A 79 -8.36 -9.72 11.30
C GLY A 79 -8.10 -9.68 12.81
N THR A 80 -9.10 -10.01 13.62
CA THR A 80 -8.99 -10.13 15.08
C THR A 80 -8.62 -11.53 15.56
N LYS A 81 -8.63 -12.54 14.66
CA LYS A 81 -8.34 -13.93 15.02
C LYS A 81 -6.83 -14.16 15.03
N VAL A 82 -6.32 -14.57 16.18
CA VAL A 82 -4.94 -15.00 16.41
C VAL A 82 -4.93 -16.53 16.55
N ARG A 83 -3.97 -17.20 15.92
CA ARG A 83 -3.73 -18.63 16.11
C ARG A 83 -2.23 -18.88 16.14
N SER A 84 -1.83 -19.83 16.99
CA SER A 84 -0.45 -20.32 17.11
C SER A 84 -0.38 -21.78 16.66
N PHE A 85 0.81 -22.21 16.26
CA PHE A 85 1.14 -23.52 15.72
C PHE A 85 2.55 -23.88 16.14
N ASP A 86 2.80 -25.13 16.50
CA ASP A 86 4.13 -25.55 16.90
C ASP A 86 5.00 -25.82 15.66
N GLY A 87 4.37 -26.35 14.60
CA GLY A 87 5.03 -26.70 13.34
C GLY A 87 4.64 -25.81 12.15
N TYR A 88 5.56 -25.73 11.18
CA TYR A 88 5.32 -25.04 9.91
C TYR A 88 4.18 -25.68 9.09
N ASP A 89 4.05 -27.01 9.16
CA ASP A 89 3.04 -27.75 8.39
C ASP A 89 1.63 -27.45 8.88
N GLU A 90 1.41 -27.44 10.19
CA GLU A 90 0.12 -27.06 10.79
C GLU A 90 -0.27 -25.63 10.42
N LEU A 91 0.71 -24.71 10.44
CA LEU A 91 0.53 -23.33 9.98
C LEU A 91 0.10 -23.31 8.51
N TYR A 92 0.82 -24.02 7.63
CA TYR A 92 0.57 -24.01 6.20
C TYR A 92 -0.80 -24.58 5.87
N GLU A 93 -1.20 -25.69 6.50
CA GLU A 93 -2.55 -26.26 6.36
C GLU A 93 -3.65 -25.29 6.84
N ALA A 94 -3.44 -24.65 7.99
CA ALA A 94 -4.39 -23.68 8.52
C ALA A 94 -4.54 -22.46 7.60
N LEU A 95 -3.46 -22.01 6.95
CA LEU A 95 -3.50 -21.00 5.91
C LEU A 95 -4.21 -21.51 4.65
N GLY A 96 -3.93 -22.75 4.22
CA GLY A 96 -4.58 -23.41 3.08
C GLY A 96 -6.10 -23.43 3.19
N ARG A 97 -6.63 -23.80 4.37
CA ARG A 97 -8.08 -23.77 4.66
C ARG A 97 -8.71 -22.38 4.52
N ARG A 98 -7.96 -21.31 4.79
CA ARG A 98 -8.44 -19.92 4.70
C ARG A 98 -8.32 -19.33 3.31
N ILE A 99 -7.20 -19.61 2.65
CA ILE A 99 -6.85 -19.07 1.34
C ILE A 99 -7.61 -19.79 0.23
N LYS A 100 -7.88 -21.09 0.43
CA LYS A 100 -8.47 -22.00 -0.57
C LYS A 100 -7.63 -21.98 -1.85
N SER A 101 -8.25 -22.08 -3.01
CA SER A 101 -7.59 -22.05 -4.33
C SER A 101 -7.24 -20.64 -4.84
N ARG A 102 -7.30 -19.61 -3.99
CA ARG A 102 -7.09 -18.22 -4.43
C ARG A 102 -5.61 -17.91 -4.65
N PHE A 103 -5.31 -17.13 -5.68
CA PHE A 103 -3.94 -16.65 -5.91
C PHE A 103 -3.51 -15.62 -4.85
N TYR A 104 -2.53 -16.00 -4.04
CA TYR A 104 -1.95 -15.20 -2.97
C TYR A 104 -0.48 -14.87 -3.19
N LEU A 105 -0.01 -13.85 -2.48
CA LEU A 105 1.36 -13.36 -2.45
C LEU A 105 1.89 -13.42 -1.03
N VAL A 106 3.18 -13.67 -0.87
CA VAL A 106 3.92 -13.51 0.37
C VAL A 106 4.77 -12.25 0.23
N GLN A 107 4.68 -11.34 1.19
CA GLN A 107 5.40 -10.08 1.20
C GLN A 107 6.18 -9.93 2.51
N LYS A 108 7.42 -9.46 2.45
CA LYS A 108 8.24 -9.14 3.63
C LYS A 108 7.44 -8.29 4.62
N GLY A 109 7.42 -8.72 5.88
CA GLY A 109 6.91 -7.94 6.99
C GLY A 109 7.84 -6.78 7.32
N ILE A 110 7.27 -5.61 7.60
CA ILE A 110 8.02 -4.44 8.06
C ILE A 110 7.46 -4.01 9.41
N HIS A 111 8.34 -3.71 10.36
CA HIS A 111 7.99 -3.06 11.62
C HIS A 111 7.77 -1.57 11.35
N LEU A 112 6.50 -1.21 11.18
CA LEU A 112 6.10 0.13 10.79
C LEU A 112 6.04 1.06 12.01
N LEU A 113 6.34 2.34 11.78
CA LEU A 113 6.03 3.41 12.70
C LEU A 113 4.55 3.42 13.06
N LYS A 114 4.28 3.89 14.28
CA LYS A 114 2.94 4.02 14.84
C LYS A 114 2.71 5.46 15.27
N TYR A 115 1.48 5.92 15.15
CA TYR A 115 1.04 7.22 15.65
C TYR A 115 0.07 6.99 16.81
N LYS A 116 0.50 7.32 18.04
CA LYS A 116 -0.24 7.04 19.28
C LYS A 116 -0.64 5.56 19.37
N GLU A 117 0.35 4.66 19.29
CA GLU A 117 0.21 3.19 19.25
C GLU A 117 -0.63 2.59 18.11
N ARG A 118 -1.08 3.41 17.15
CA ARG A 118 -1.87 2.94 16.01
C ARG A 118 -1.05 2.89 14.75
N LYS A 119 -1.21 1.81 14.00
CA LYS A 119 -0.65 1.67 12.65
C LYS A 119 -1.18 2.79 11.76
N PHE A 120 -0.32 3.30 10.89
CA PHE A 120 -0.71 4.25 9.87
C PHE A 120 0.00 3.96 8.55
N ASP A 121 -0.52 4.55 7.49
CA ASP A 121 0.22 4.74 6.25
C ASP A 121 -0.07 6.13 5.67
N LEU A 122 0.64 6.46 4.61
CA LEU A 122 0.51 7.68 3.84
C LEU A 122 -0.06 7.32 2.46
N ARG A 123 -1.19 7.92 2.12
CA ARG A 123 -1.68 7.94 0.74
C ARG A 123 -0.97 9.08 -0.01
N VAL A 124 -0.24 8.75 -1.06
CA VAL A 124 0.28 9.69 -2.05
C VAL A 124 -0.57 9.61 -3.32
N MET A 125 -1.30 10.67 -3.65
CA MET A 125 -2.14 10.76 -4.84
C MET A 125 -1.41 11.49 -5.95
N VAL A 126 -1.32 10.84 -7.11
CA VAL A 126 -0.65 11.37 -8.31
C VAL A 126 -1.61 11.24 -9.48
N GLN A 127 -1.77 12.32 -10.24
CA GLN A 127 -2.71 12.39 -11.36
C GLN A 127 -2.05 13.01 -12.58
N LYS A 128 -2.53 12.60 -13.75
CA LYS A 128 -2.27 13.30 -15.00
C LYS A 128 -3.17 14.54 -15.02
N ASN A 129 -2.57 15.72 -15.02
CA ASN A 129 -3.29 16.98 -15.08
C ASN A 129 -3.88 17.23 -16.49
N LEU A 130 -4.59 18.35 -16.65
CA LEU A 130 -5.31 18.68 -17.89
C LEU A 130 -4.38 18.92 -19.09
N SER A 131 -3.11 19.24 -18.85
CA SER A 131 -2.08 19.37 -19.89
C SER A 131 -1.37 18.04 -20.19
N GLY A 132 -1.81 16.94 -19.60
CA GLY A 132 -1.18 15.63 -19.80
C GLY A 132 0.09 15.41 -18.99
N ARG A 133 0.46 16.28 -18.04
CA ARG A 133 1.65 16.10 -17.19
C ARG A 133 1.28 15.41 -15.88
N TRP A 134 2.18 14.58 -15.36
CA TRP A 134 2.01 13.93 -14.05
C TRP A 134 2.38 14.89 -12.92
N GLU A 135 1.51 15.03 -11.93
CA GLU A 135 1.77 15.81 -10.71
C GLU A 135 1.24 15.09 -9.47
N CYS A 136 1.90 15.33 -8.32
CA CYS A 136 1.41 14.87 -7.03
C CYS A 136 0.32 15.85 -6.55
N THR A 137 -0.93 15.41 -6.55
CA THR A 137 -2.08 16.28 -6.25
C THR A 137 -2.42 16.34 -4.78
N GLY A 138 -2.07 15.33 -3.99
CA GLY A 138 -2.28 15.33 -2.54
C GLY A 138 -1.52 14.24 -1.79
N MET A 139 -1.30 14.47 -0.50
CA MET A 139 -0.83 13.47 0.45
C MET A 139 -1.67 13.52 1.72
N ILE A 140 -1.97 12.37 2.30
CA ILE A 140 -2.74 12.29 3.54
C ILE A 140 -2.35 11.07 4.35
N GLY A 141 -2.25 11.22 5.66
CA GLY A 141 -2.06 10.13 6.60
C GLY A 141 -3.37 9.42 6.90
N ARG A 142 -3.34 8.08 6.90
CA ARG A 142 -4.46 7.21 7.26
C ARG A 142 -4.08 6.42 8.51
N VAL A 143 -4.67 6.76 9.64
CA VAL A 143 -4.47 6.07 10.92
C VAL A 143 -5.54 5.01 11.07
N ALA A 144 -5.15 3.78 11.39
CA ALA A 144 -6.09 2.70 11.67
C ALA A 144 -6.96 3.02 12.90
N ALA A 145 -8.17 2.47 12.94
CA ALA A 145 -8.95 2.46 14.17
C ALA A 145 -8.19 1.69 15.28
N PRO A 146 -8.42 1.98 16.58
CA PRO A 146 -7.80 1.24 17.68
C PRO A 146 -7.94 -0.28 17.50
N GLY A 147 -6.84 -1.02 17.71
CA GLY A 147 -6.80 -2.48 17.58
C GLY A 147 -6.88 -3.04 16.14
N LYS A 148 -7.09 -2.22 15.09
CA LYS A 148 -7.17 -2.71 13.71
C LYS A 148 -5.81 -2.74 13.02
N ALA A 149 -5.58 -3.81 12.26
CA ALA A 149 -4.36 -3.97 11.45
C ALA A 149 -4.37 -3.15 10.15
N VAL A 150 -5.55 -2.78 9.66
CA VAL A 150 -5.74 -2.08 8.38
C VAL A 150 -6.17 -0.63 8.60
N THR A 151 -5.53 0.28 7.86
CA THR A 151 -5.71 1.74 7.87
C THR A 151 -6.91 2.20 7.02
N ASN A 152 -7.85 1.31 6.74
CA ASN A 152 -9.01 1.63 5.90
C ASN A 152 -9.91 2.65 6.62
N VAL A 153 -9.94 3.87 6.08
CA VAL A 153 -10.68 5.01 6.64
C VAL A 153 -12.18 4.73 6.71
N HIS A 154 -12.71 4.00 5.74
CA HIS A 154 -14.12 3.58 5.70
C HIS A 154 -14.52 2.66 6.86
N ASN A 155 -13.55 2.12 7.61
CA ASN A 155 -13.77 1.24 8.77
C ASN A 155 -13.43 1.93 10.11
N GLY A 156 -13.58 3.26 10.19
CA GLY A 156 -13.35 4.06 11.41
C GLY A 156 -11.92 4.60 11.56
N GLY A 157 -11.13 4.59 10.48
CA GLY A 157 -9.79 5.19 10.49
C GLY A 157 -9.82 6.72 10.50
N LYS A 158 -8.79 7.35 11.08
CA LYS A 158 -8.67 8.81 11.12
C LYS A 158 -7.76 9.32 10.00
N LEU A 159 -8.19 10.39 9.34
CA LEU A 159 -7.39 11.12 8.38
C LEU A 159 -6.66 12.28 9.07
N VAL A 160 -5.35 12.36 8.86
CA VAL A 160 -4.47 13.37 9.45
C VAL A 160 -3.50 13.91 8.40
N SER A 161 -2.95 15.10 8.60
CA SER A 161 -1.87 15.58 7.74
C SER A 161 -0.59 14.78 7.95
N VAL A 162 0.32 14.81 6.98
CA VAL A 162 1.61 14.11 7.10
C VAL A 162 2.45 14.73 8.23
N GLU A 163 2.38 16.06 8.38
CA GLU A 163 3.06 16.83 9.40
C GLU A 163 2.58 16.44 10.79
N GLN A 164 1.26 16.38 11.00
CA GLN A 164 0.69 15.96 12.29
C GLN A 164 1.06 14.51 12.62
N LEU A 165 1.08 13.65 11.61
CA LEU A 165 1.38 12.24 11.79
C LEU A 165 2.85 12.02 12.19
N LEU A 166 3.76 12.88 11.73
CA LEU A 166 5.21 12.75 11.92
C LEU A 166 5.81 13.71 12.94
N SER A 167 5.01 14.57 13.58
CA SER A 167 5.50 15.60 14.51
C SER A 167 6.28 15.04 15.70
N GLY A 168 5.93 13.82 16.15
CA GLY A 168 6.66 13.11 17.22
C GLY A 168 7.78 12.19 16.74
N HIS A 169 8.05 12.15 15.43
CA HIS A 169 9.04 11.23 14.83
C HIS A 169 10.19 11.95 14.11
N ALA A 170 10.00 13.22 13.71
CA ALA A 170 10.98 13.97 12.95
C ALA A 170 10.78 15.48 13.07
N SER A 171 11.88 16.22 12.89
CA SER A 171 11.83 17.68 12.72
C SER A 171 11.05 18.09 11.46
N SER A 172 10.50 19.29 11.46
CA SER A 172 9.76 19.86 10.31
C SER A 172 10.57 19.80 9.02
N ALA A 173 11.88 20.10 9.07
CA ALA A 173 12.76 20.02 7.90
C ALA A 173 12.89 18.58 7.35
N ARG A 174 13.01 17.58 8.24
CA ARG A 174 13.09 16.17 7.87
C ARG A 174 11.75 15.67 7.30
N VAL A 175 10.63 16.10 7.85
CA VAL A 175 9.28 15.82 7.31
C VAL A 175 9.11 16.40 5.90
N GLN A 176 9.50 17.66 5.68
CA GLN A 176 9.44 18.27 4.35
C GLN A 176 10.32 17.54 3.32
N SER A 177 11.52 17.12 3.73
CA SER A 177 12.42 16.31 2.89
C SER A 177 11.79 14.97 2.51
N LEU A 178 11.18 14.28 3.48
CA LEU A 178 10.45 13.03 3.26
C LEU A 178 9.27 13.24 2.31
N GLN A 179 8.47 14.31 2.47
CA GLN A 179 7.40 14.61 1.53
C GLN A 179 7.93 14.83 0.10
N ARG A 180 9.04 15.57 -0.08
CA ARG A 180 9.68 15.71 -1.40
C ARG A 180 10.12 14.36 -1.97
N ARG A 181 10.61 13.44 -1.14
CA ARG A 181 10.97 12.07 -1.55
C ARG A 181 9.72 11.28 -1.96
N LEU A 182 8.66 11.30 -1.15
CA LEU A 182 7.38 10.64 -1.44
C LEU A 182 6.73 11.16 -2.74
N ARG A 183 6.84 12.46 -3.02
CA ARG A 183 6.38 13.07 -4.30
C ARG A 183 7.12 12.45 -5.48
N ARG A 184 8.45 12.35 -5.40
CA ARG A 184 9.29 11.75 -6.45
C ARG A 184 9.00 10.26 -6.64
N ILE A 185 8.81 9.51 -5.55
CA ILE A 185 8.41 8.09 -5.60
C ILE A 185 7.06 7.94 -6.31
N GLY A 186 6.06 8.72 -5.90
CA GLY A 186 4.72 8.74 -6.51
C GLY A 186 4.75 9.01 -8.01
N LEU A 187 5.44 10.07 -8.43
CA LEU A 187 5.58 10.45 -9.83
C LEU A 187 6.25 9.36 -10.66
N THR A 188 7.33 8.77 -10.12
CA THR A 188 8.06 7.70 -10.81
C THR A 188 7.19 6.46 -10.97
N ALA A 189 6.49 6.05 -9.92
CA ALA A 189 5.58 4.89 -9.96
C ALA A 189 4.45 5.11 -10.96
N ALA A 190 3.82 6.29 -10.96
CA ALA A 190 2.75 6.62 -11.90
C ALA A 190 3.21 6.58 -13.35
N LYS A 191 4.39 7.16 -13.65
CA LYS A 191 5.00 7.10 -14.99
C LYS A 191 5.28 5.67 -15.44
N LYS A 192 5.85 4.82 -14.58
CA LYS A 192 6.15 3.42 -14.90
C LYS A 192 4.90 2.57 -15.11
N LEU A 193 3.88 2.75 -14.25
CA LEU A 193 2.58 2.10 -14.43
C LEU A 193 1.89 2.55 -15.72
N HIS A 194 1.93 3.84 -16.05
CA HIS A 194 1.37 4.38 -17.29
C HIS A 194 2.07 3.83 -18.54
N ALA A 195 3.41 3.73 -18.51
CA ALA A 195 4.18 3.16 -19.61
C ALA A 195 3.75 1.71 -19.93
N LYS A 196 3.42 0.91 -18.90
CA LYS A 196 2.88 -0.44 -19.10
C LYS A 196 1.38 -0.46 -19.42
N TYR A 197 0.61 0.45 -18.83
CA TYR A 197 -0.84 0.53 -18.94
C TYR A 197 -1.27 1.98 -19.30
N PRO A 198 -1.29 2.34 -20.60
CA PRO A 198 -1.51 3.73 -21.05
C PRO A 198 -2.85 4.35 -20.65
N GLY A 199 -3.82 3.53 -20.23
CA GLY A 199 -5.11 3.97 -19.74
C GLY A 199 -5.07 4.61 -18.34
N ILE A 200 -4.03 4.33 -17.53
CA ILE A 200 -3.91 4.87 -16.18
C ILE A 200 -3.72 6.39 -16.23
N LYS A 201 -4.57 7.12 -15.50
CA LYS A 201 -4.51 8.59 -15.33
C LYS A 201 -4.32 9.04 -13.89
N GLU A 202 -4.46 8.12 -12.94
CA GLU A 202 -4.34 8.37 -11.51
C GLU A 202 -3.71 7.17 -10.83
N VAL A 203 -2.87 7.44 -9.82
CA VAL A 203 -2.30 6.42 -8.95
C VAL A 203 -2.34 6.93 -7.51
N GLY A 204 -2.89 6.12 -6.62
CA GLY A 204 -2.72 6.27 -5.18
C GLY A 204 -1.70 5.26 -4.69
N LEU A 205 -0.53 5.72 -4.24
CA LEU A 205 0.40 4.87 -3.52
C LEU A 205 0.05 4.86 -2.04
N ASP A 206 -0.02 3.66 -1.47
CA ASP A 206 -0.13 3.45 -0.04
C ASP A 206 1.28 3.15 0.47
N VAL A 207 1.86 4.07 1.23
CA VAL A 207 3.25 4.04 1.67
C VAL A 207 3.31 4.06 3.20
N ALA A 208 4.00 3.10 3.80
CA ALA A 208 4.28 3.14 5.23
C ALA A 208 5.75 3.49 5.49
N LEU A 209 6.08 3.79 6.73
CA LEU A 209 7.43 4.16 7.15
C LEU A 209 7.89 3.18 8.24
N ASP A 210 9.16 2.79 8.21
CA ASP A 210 9.81 2.12 9.34
C ASP A 210 10.41 3.13 10.32
N SER A 211 11.02 2.64 11.41
CA SER A 211 11.66 3.47 12.45
C SER A 211 12.75 4.40 11.91
N GLY A 212 13.39 4.06 10.78
CA GLY A 212 14.37 4.90 10.10
C GLY A 212 13.75 5.99 9.22
N LEU A 213 12.42 6.06 9.15
CA LEU A 213 11.65 6.88 8.21
C LEU A 213 11.90 6.50 6.75
N HIS A 214 12.33 5.26 6.49
CA HIS A 214 12.45 4.76 5.13
C HIS A 214 11.06 4.39 4.58
N PRO A 215 10.69 4.90 3.38
CA PRO A 215 9.37 4.65 2.82
C PRO A 215 9.26 3.28 2.16
N TRP A 216 8.19 2.57 2.48
CA TRP A 216 7.83 1.29 1.90
C TRP A 216 6.49 1.38 1.15
N ILE A 217 6.50 1.17 -0.16
CA ILE A 217 5.32 1.08 -1.01
C ILE A 217 4.62 -0.25 -0.72
N LEU A 218 3.55 -0.19 0.07
CA LEU A 218 2.76 -1.37 0.42
C LEU A 218 1.86 -1.79 -0.75
N GLU A 219 1.26 -0.81 -1.43
CA GLU A 219 0.36 -1.02 -2.57
C GLU A 219 0.34 0.18 -3.54
N ALA A 220 0.12 -0.10 -4.81
CA ALA A 220 -0.24 0.89 -5.82
C ALA A 220 -1.69 0.67 -6.31
N ASN A 221 -2.52 1.68 -6.15
CA ASN A 221 -3.93 1.69 -6.56
C ASN A 221 -4.08 2.51 -7.84
N THR A 222 -4.58 1.91 -8.91
CA THR A 222 -4.78 2.57 -10.23
C THR A 222 -6.17 3.17 -10.40
N ARG A 223 -7.00 3.02 -9.36
CA ARG A 223 -8.33 3.64 -9.21
C ARG A 223 -8.54 4.03 -7.75
N PRO A 224 -7.69 4.90 -7.17
CA PRO A 224 -7.78 5.30 -5.77
C PRO A 224 -9.10 6.03 -5.49
N ASP A 225 -9.52 6.01 -4.23
CA ASP A 225 -10.65 6.82 -3.76
C ASP A 225 -10.21 8.29 -3.61
N PRO A 226 -10.78 9.24 -4.37
CA PRO A 226 -10.45 10.66 -4.26
C PRO A 226 -11.11 11.33 -3.05
N PHE A 227 -12.20 10.79 -2.51
CA PHE A 227 -13.05 11.47 -1.53
C PHE A 227 -12.43 11.55 -0.13
N ILE A 228 -11.43 10.71 0.17
CA ILE A 228 -10.65 10.83 1.42
C ILE A 228 -9.99 12.21 1.55
N PHE A 229 -9.63 12.86 0.44
CA PHE A 229 -8.99 14.18 0.46
C PHE A 229 -9.97 15.31 0.83
N ARG A 230 -11.28 15.06 0.79
CA ARG A 230 -12.30 16.00 1.27
C ARG A 230 -12.22 16.23 2.78
N LYS A 231 -11.46 15.44 3.54
CA LYS A 231 -11.26 15.66 4.98
C LYS A 231 -10.05 16.54 5.32
N LEU A 232 -9.24 16.93 4.33
CA LEU A 232 -8.16 17.90 4.54
C LEU A 232 -8.72 19.30 4.78
N LYS A 233 -8.01 20.09 5.59
CA LYS A 233 -8.33 21.51 5.83
C LYS A 233 -8.23 22.32 4.54
N ASP A 234 -7.16 22.12 3.76
CA ASP A 234 -7.00 22.78 2.47
C ASP A 234 -7.92 22.16 1.40
N ARG A 235 -9.05 22.83 1.15
CA ARG A 235 -10.06 22.41 0.18
C ARG A 235 -9.54 22.40 -1.26
N ARG A 236 -8.51 23.20 -1.59
CA ARG A 236 -7.95 23.30 -2.94
C ARG A 236 -7.36 21.97 -3.40
N ILE A 237 -6.85 21.16 -2.47
CA ILE A 237 -6.33 19.82 -2.74
C ILE A 237 -7.44 18.92 -3.32
N PHE A 238 -8.57 18.82 -2.61
CA PHE A 238 -9.69 18.00 -3.07
C PHE A 238 -10.30 18.54 -4.37
N SER A 239 -10.51 19.86 -4.47
CA SER A 239 -11.05 20.48 -5.69
C SER A 239 -10.19 20.19 -6.91
N ARG A 240 -8.85 20.25 -6.79
CA ARG A 240 -7.92 19.89 -7.86
C ARG A 240 -8.02 18.41 -8.23
N ILE A 241 -8.02 17.52 -7.23
CA ILE A 241 -8.12 16.07 -7.43
C ILE A 241 -9.41 15.72 -8.18
N TYR A 242 -10.53 16.27 -7.71
CA TYR A 242 -11.85 16.04 -8.28
C TYR A 242 -11.97 16.61 -9.69
N ARG A 243 -11.46 17.83 -9.94
CA ARG A 243 -11.45 18.45 -11.26
C ARG A 243 -10.76 17.58 -12.31
N TYR A 244 -9.60 17.01 -11.98
CA TYR A 244 -8.90 16.11 -12.90
C TYR A 244 -9.70 14.82 -13.11
N ALA A 245 -10.22 14.21 -12.03
CA ALA A 245 -11.05 13.01 -12.12
C ALA A 245 -12.26 13.20 -13.05
N LYS A 246 -12.97 14.33 -12.92
CA LYS A 246 -14.10 14.69 -13.79
C LYS A 246 -13.66 14.83 -15.24
N ALA A 247 -12.55 15.55 -15.49
CA ALA A 247 -12.07 15.82 -16.85
C ALA A 247 -11.72 14.56 -17.66
N TYR A 248 -11.25 13.49 -17.02
CA TYR A 248 -11.02 12.20 -17.70
C TYR A 248 -12.13 11.17 -17.51
N GLY A 249 -13.33 11.58 -17.06
CA GLY A 249 -14.53 10.74 -16.96
C GLY A 249 -14.42 9.62 -15.93
N ARG A 250 -13.83 9.90 -14.77
CA ARG A 250 -13.66 8.94 -13.66
C ARG A 250 -14.78 9.04 -12.61
N VAL A 251 -15.33 10.23 -12.44
CA VAL A 251 -16.43 10.60 -11.54
C VAL A 251 -17.47 11.38 -12.31
#